data_AF-A0A7W2R367-F1
#
_entry.id   AF-A0A7W2R367-F1
#
_cell.length_a   1.000
_cell.length_b   1.000
_cell.length_c   1.000
_cell.angle_alpha   90.00
_cell.angle_beta   90.00
_cell.angle_gamma   90.00
#
_symmetry.space_group_name_H-M   'P 1'
#
loop_
_entity.id
_entity.type
_entity.pdbx_description
1 polymer ?
#
loop_
_entity_poly.entity_id
_entity_poly.type
_entity_poly.pdbx_seq_one_letter_code
_entity_poly.pdbx_strand_id
1 'polypeptide(L)'
;MDEKSAFETFELNLPPAILGFLKETSTWTYFLSILGFIGIALMILGGLFFSLMMNMMPGGNPYAGLGVDMSYFGLIYVVIALLYFFPVLYLFNFSRKMKSALRSNNNDQLTAAFSNLKSHYKFIGIFTIVIMSLYVLIFVFAMIAGTL
;
A
#
# COMPACT_ATOMS: atom_id res chain seq x y z
N MET A 1 21.30 -21.90 -35.53
CA MET A 1 20.06 -21.13 -35.71
C MET A 1 19.13 -21.64 -34.64
N ASP A 2 18.99 -20.89 -33.55
CA ASP A 2 18.06 -21.24 -32.49
C ASP A 2 16.64 -21.11 -33.05
N GLU A 3 15.96 -22.23 -33.26
CA GLU A 3 14.51 -22.21 -33.47
C GLU A 3 13.88 -21.67 -32.20
N LYS A 4 13.60 -20.36 -32.20
CA LYS A 4 12.64 -19.78 -31.27
C LYS A 4 11.30 -20.45 -31.55
N SER A 5 11.00 -21.42 -30.70
CA SER A 5 9.78 -22.22 -30.67
C SER A 5 8.58 -21.33 -30.98
N ALA A 6 7.67 -21.78 -31.86
CA ALA A 6 6.45 -21.05 -32.26
C ALA A 6 5.54 -20.63 -31.08
N PHE A 7 5.85 -21.09 -29.87
CA PHE A 7 5.24 -20.69 -28.60
C PHE A 7 5.83 -19.41 -27.99
N GLU A 8 7.01 -18.93 -28.40
CA GLU A 8 7.64 -17.71 -27.86
C GLU A 8 6.98 -16.41 -28.35
N THR A 9 6.22 -16.47 -29.44
CA THR A 9 5.49 -15.33 -30.02
C THR A 9 4.02 -15.67 -30.24
N PHE A 10 3.39 -16.36 -29.28
CA PHE A 10 1.94 -16.16 -29.13
C PHE A 10 1.77 -14.74 -28.57
N GLU A 11 1.79 -13.74 -29.46
CA GLU A 11 1.29 -12.42 -29.14
C GLU A 11 -0.16 -12.62 -28.74
N LEU A 12 -0.39 -12.67 -27.43
CA LEU A 12 -1.70 -12.95 -26.86
C LEU A 12 -2.59 -11.76 -27.22
N ASN A 13 -3.29 -11.88 -28.35
CA ASN A 13 -4.31 -10.93 -28.75
C ASN A 13 -5.40 -10.98 -27.67
N LEU A 14 -5.37 -9.99 -26.77
CA LEU A 14 -6.29 -9.90 -25.66
C LEU A 14 -7.73 -9.85 -26.21
N PRO A 15 -8.58 -10.84 -25.88
CA PRO A 15 -9.97 -10.84 -26.30
C PRO A 15 -10.65 -9.53 -25.86
N PRO A 16 -11.62 -9.00 -26.64
CA PRO A 16 -12.33 -7.76 -26.30
C PRO A 16 -12.91 -7.74 -24.87
N ALA A 17 -13.35 -8.91 -24.38
CA ALA A 17 -13.83 -9.06 -23.01
C ALA A 17 -12.76 -8.72 -21.95
N ILE A 18 -11.52 -9.19 -22.15
CA ILE A 18 -10.42 -8.91 -21.21
C ILE A 18 -10.07 -7.43 -21.22
N LEU A 19 -10.07 -6.79 -22.39
CA LEU A 19 -9.84 -5.34 -22.51
C LEU A 19 -10.91 -4.56 -21.73
N GLY A 20 -12.16 -5.00 -21.77
CA GLY A 20 -13.26 -4.47 -20.95
C GLY A 20 -12.98 -4.57 -19.46
N PHE A 21 -12.59 -5.75 -18.97
CA PHE A 21 -12.25 -5.96 -17.55
C PHE A 21 -11.06 -5.14 -17.10
N LEU A 22 -10.00 -5.04 -17.92
CA LEU A 22 -8.83 -4.23 -17.60
C LEU A 22 -9.17 -2.74 -17.54
N LYS A 23 -10.05 -2.26 -18.43
CA LYS A 23 -10.54 -0.89 -18.43
C LYS A 23 -11.32 -0.58 -17.15
N GLU A 24 -12.25 -1.44 -16.77
CA GLU A 24 -13.02 -1.29 -15.54
C GLU A 24 -12.11 -1.35 -14.30
N THR A 25 -11.25 -2.37 -14.23
CA THR A 25 -10.26 -2.53 -13.15
C THR A 25 -9.39 -1.29 -13.01
N SER A 26 -8.87 -0.75 -14.13
CA SER A 26 -8.05 0.47 -14.12
C SER A 26 -8.81 1.70 -13.63
N THR A 27 -10.14 1.72 -13.76
CA THR A 27 -10.98 2.83 -13.29
C THR A 27 -11.19 2.75 -11.79
N TRP A 28 -11.53 1.57 -11.27
CA TRP A 28 -11.70 1.35 -9.83
C TRP A 28 -10.39 1.51 -9.06
N THR A 29 -9.31 0.93 -9.56
CA THR A 29 -7.99 1.06 -8.93
C THR A 29 -7.51 2.51 -8.92
N TYR A 30 -7.86 3.32 -9.93
CA TYR A 30 -7.56 4.75 -9.93
C TYR A 30 -8.31 5.47 -8.81
N PHE A 31 -9.62 5.24 -8.72
CA PHE A 31 -10.47 5.80 -7.66
C PHE A 31 -9.96 5.42 -6.26
N LEU A 32 -9.67 4.13 -6.04
CA LEU A 32 -9.11 3.64 -4.77
C LEU A 32 -7.75 4.26 -4.46
N SER A 33 -6.92 4.51 -5.47
CA SER A 33 -5.63 5.17 -5.26
C SER A 33 -5.79 6.63 -4.80
N ILE A 34 -6.74 7.36 -5.38
CA ILE A 34 -7.05 8.73 -4.92
C ILE A 34 -7.55 8.72 -3.48
N LEU A 35 -8.48 7.83 -3.14
CA LEU A 35 -8.92 7.66 -1.74
C LEU A 35 -7.77 7.27 -0.82
N GLY A 36 -6.87 6.39 -1.28
CA GLY A 36 -5.67 5.99 -0.55
C GLY A 36 -4.75 7.18 -0.25
N PHE A 37 -4.49 8.04 -1.24
CA PHE A 37 -3.68 9.25 -1.02
C PHE A 37 -4.36 10.23 -0.06
N ILE A 38 -5.68 10.41 -0.16
CA ILE A 38 -6.45 11.22 0.80
C ILE A 38 -6.32 10.61 2.21
N GLY A 39 -6.46 9.30 2.34
CA GLY A 39 -6.29 8.59 3.61
C GLY A 39 -4.89 8.77 4.21
N ILE A 40 -3.84 8.70 3.39
CA ILE A 40 -2.45 8.96 3.81
C ILE A 40 -2.29 10.40 4.29
N ALA A 41 -2.82 11.38 3.56
CA ALA A 41 -2.75 12.79 3.96
C ALA A 41 -3.48 13.03 5.30
N LEU A 42 -4.67 12.45 5.47
CA LEU A 42 -5.44 12.51 6.72
C LEU A 42 -4.71 11.80 7.86
N MET A 43 -3.99 10.72 7.59
CA MET A 43 -3.21 9.99 8.59
C MET A 43 -2.04 10.83 9.13
N ILE A 44 -1.34 11.55 8.24
CA ILE A 44 -0.28 12.50 8.63
C ILE A 44 -0.86 13.64 9.46
N LEU A 45 -1.94 14.27 8.98
CA LEU A 45 -2.60 15.36 9.70
C LEU A 45 -3.15 14.91 11.05
N GLY A 46 -3.77 13.73 11.11
CA GLY A 46 -4.30 13.13 12.32
C GLY A 46 -3.21 12.82 13.35
N GLY A 47 -2.08 12.25 12.92
CA GLY A 47 -0.95 11.97 13.80
C GLY A 47 -0.33 13.24 14.39
N LEU A 48 -0.12 14.27 13.57
CA LEU A 48 0.39 15.57 14.02
C LEU A 48 -0.60 16.27 14.96
N PHE A 49 -1.88 16.30 14.59
CA PHE A 49 -2.94 16.89 15.40
C PHE A 49 -3.08 16.20 16.75
N PHE A 50 -3.06 14.86 16.76
CA PHE A 50 -3.09 14.07 18.00
C PHE A 50 -1.89 14.39 18.90
N SER A 51 -0.68 14.43 18.33
CA SER A 51 0.54 14.80 19.07
C SER A 51 0.44 16.20 19.69
N LEU A 52 -0.08 17.19 18.95
CA LEU A 52 -0.25 18.55 19.45
C LEU A 52 -1.29 18.64 20.58
N MET A 53 -2.45 18.00 20.40
CA MET A 53 -3.52 17.99 21.40
C MET A 53 -3.09 17.33 22.71
N MET A 54 -2.34 16.24 22.67
CA MET A 54 -1.84 15.57 23.87
C MET A 54 -0.87 16.43 24.67
N ASN A 55 -0.04 17.25 24.01
CA ASN A 55 0.86 18.20 24.69
C ASN A 55 0.12 19.35 25.38
N MET A 56 -1.09 19.69 24.90
CA MET A 56 -1.92 20.76 25.45
C MET A 56 -2.92 20.29 26.52
N MET A 57 -2.96 18.98 26.81
CA MET A 57 -3.98 18.40 27.68
C MET A 57 -3.72 18.74 29.16
N PRO A 58 -4.70 19.31 29.89
CA PRO A 58 -4.59 19.54 31.33
C PRO A 58 -4.40 18.20 32.07
N GLY A 59 -3.36 18.11 32.90
CA GLY A 59 -2.97 16.86 33.57
C GLY A 59 -1.85 16.08 32.88
N GLY A 60 -1.36 16.56 31.72
CA GLY A 60 -0.25 15.94 31.00
C GLY A 60 -0.62 14.62 30.32
N ASN A 61 0.38 13.90 29.83
CA ASN A 61 0.20 12.62 29.15
C ASN A 61 -0.38 11.57 30.13
N PRO A 62 -1.61 11.06 29.92
CA PRO A 62 -2.25 10.08 30.81
C PRO A 62 -1.54 8.73 30.81
N TYR A 63 -0.66 8.49 29.84
CA TYR A 63 0.17 7.30 29.72
C TYR A 63 1.60 7.52 30.23
N ALA A 64 1.91 8.68 30.82
CA ALA A 64 3.22 8.96 31.40
C ALA A 64 3.62 7.93 32.46
N GLY A 65 2.65 7.42 33.23
CA GLY A 65 2.88 6.36 34.23
C GLY A 65 3.29 5.00 33.64
N LEU A 66 3.10 4.81 32.33
CA LEU A 66 3.58 3.63 31.58
C LEU A 66 4.95 3.87 30.93
N GLY A 67 5.57 5.04 31.15
CA GLY A 67 6.83 5.44 30.49
C GLY A 67 6.70 5.68 28.99
N VAL A 68 5.47 5.75 28.45
CA VAL A 68 5.22 5.95 27.02
C VAL A 68 5.12 7.44 26.74
N ASP A 69 6.12 8.00 26.08
CA ASP A 69 6.05 9.38 25.60
C ASP A 69 5.16 9.45 24.34
N MET A 70 4.02 10.14 24.48
CA MET A 70 3.03 10.31 23.43
C MET A 70 3.52 11.23 22.29
N SER A 71 4.62 11.96 22.47
CA SER A 71 5.25 12.75 21.41
C SER A 71 5.70 11.87 20.21
N TYR A 72 6.06 10.61 20.47
CA TYR A 72 6.47 9.66 19.43
C TYR A 72 5.31 9.16 18.57
N PHE A 73 4.05 9.29 19.00
CA PHE A 73 2.91 8.83 18.20
C PHE A 73 2.80 9.58 16.89
N GLY A 74 3.03 10.90 16.87
CA GLY A 74 3.02 11.68 15.63
C GLY A 74 4.05 11.15 14.62
N LEU A 75 5.27 10.85 15.09
CA LEU A 75 6.33 10.27 14.27
C LEU A 75 5.95 8.89 13.74
N ILE A 76 5.39 8.01 14.59
CA ILE A 76 4.95 6.67 14.21
C ILE A 76 3.90 6.73 13.10
N TYR A 77 2.90 7.61 13.24
CA TYR A 77 1.86 7.79 12.22
C TYR A 77 2.43 8.29 10.88
N VAL A 78 3.43 9.16 10.90
CA VAL A 78 4.13 9.60 9.67
C VAL A 78 4.87 8.44 9.01
N VAL A 79 5.57 7.61 9.79
CA VAL A 79 6.26 6.42 9.27
C VAL A 79 5.26 5.43 8.66
N ILE A 80 4.13 5.18 9.34
CA ILE A 80 3.06 4.31 8.82
C ILE A 80 2.45 4.88 7.54
N ALA A 81 2.23 6.19 7.48
CA ALA A 81 1.74 6.86 6.28
C ALA A 81 2.70 6.71 5.09
N LEU A 82 4.01 6.81 5.33
CA LEU A 82 5.04 6.54 4.31
C LEU A 82 5.03 5.09 3.86
N LEU A 83 4.82 4.12 4.76
CA LEU A 83 4.68 2.71 4.37
C LEU A 83 3.45 2.49 3.48
N TYR A 84 2.30 3.07 3.80
CA TYR A 84 1.09 2.96 2.98
C TYR A 84 1.17 3.72 1.65
N PHE A 85 2.05 4.72 1.54
CA PHE A 85 2.23 5.48 0.31
C PHE A 85 2.68 4.62 -0.87
N PHE A 86 3.64 3.72 -0.66
CA PHE A 86 4.20 2.89 -1.73
C PHE A 86 3.16 2.00 -2.45
N PRO A 87 2.34 1.18 -1.76
CA PRO A 87 1.35 0.34 -2.44
C PRO A 87 0.28 1.17 -3.14
N VAL A 88 -0.13 2.31 -2.57
CA VAL A 88 -1.09 3.23 -3.20
C VAL A 88 -0.49 3.84 -4.48
N LEU A 89 0.79 4.22 -4.45
CA LEU A 89 1.51 4.71 -5.63
C LEU A 89 1.59 3.67 -6.75
N TYR A 90 1.90 2.41 -6.42
CA TYR A 90 1.91 1.34 -7.41
C TYR A 90 0.54 1.10 -8.02
N LEU A 91 -0.53 1.15 -7.21
CA LEU A 91 -1.89 1.02 -7.70
C LEU A 91 -2.26 2.16 -8.67
N PHE A 92 -1.90 3.40 -8.31
CA PHE A 92 -2.11 4.57 -9.15
C PHE A 92 -1.39 4.46 -10.50
N ASN A 93 -0.12 4.04 -10.46
CA ASN A 93 0.70 3.86 -11.65
C ASN A 93 0.16 2.74 -12.54
N PHE A 94 -0.29 1.63 -11.96
CA PHE A 94 -0.99 0.57 -12.69
C PHE A 94 -2.20 1.15 -13.44
N SER A 95 -3.07 1.87 -12.74
CA SER A 95 -4.29 2.42 -13.35
C SER A 95 -3.99 3.37 -14.50
N ARG A 96 -3.04 4.29 -14.32
CA ARG A 96 -2.66 5.26 -15.37
C ARG A 96 -2.06 4.59 -16.59
N LYS A 97 -1.12 3.66 -16.37
CA LYS A 97 -0.43 2.94 -17.45
C LYS A 97 -1.37 2.00 -18.18
N MET A 98 -2.26 1.30 -17.46
CA MET A 98 -3.26 0.43 -18.06
C MET A 98 -4.23 1.22 -18.96
N LYS A 99 -4.77 2.36 -18.48
CA LYS A 99 -5.62 3.23 -19.31
C LYS A 99 -4.89 3.73 -20.57
N SER A 100 -3.61 4.08 -20.44
CA SER A 100 -2.79 4.48 -21.60
C SER A 100 -2.60 3.33 -22.58
N ALA A 101 -2.21 2.15 -22.09
CA ALA A 101 -1.97 0.96 -22.90
C ALA A 101 -3.20 0.56 -23.73
N LEU A 102 -4.39 0.57 -23.11
CA LEU A 102 -5.66 0.22 -23.75
C LEU A 102 -6.10 1.25 -24.80
N ARG A 103 -5.71 2.53 -24.65
CA ARG A 103 -6.05 3.59 -25.62
C ARG A 103 -5.10 3.60 -26.81
N SER A 104 -3.81 3.32 -26.59
CA SER A 104 -2.78 3.43 -27.62
C SER A 104 -2.27 2.09 -28.16
N ASN A 105 -2.88 0.96 -27.76
CA ASN A 105 -2.43 -0.40 -28.10
C ASN A 105 -0.91 -0.58 -27.92
N ASN A 106 -0.37 -0.04 -26.81
CA ASN A 106 1.07 0.00 -26.55
C ASN A 106 1.47 -1.09 -25.56
N ASN A 107 2.22 -2.08 -26.04
CA ASN A 107 2.67 -3.25 -25.27
C ASN A 107 3.67 -2.88 -24.14
N ASP A 108 4.47 -1.82 -24.31
CA ASP A 108 5.39 -1.35 -23.27
C ASP A 108 4.62 -0.78 -22.07
N GLN A 109 3.58 0.01 -22.33
CA GLN A 109 2.69 0.55 -21.29
C GLN A 109 1.91 -0.57 -20.61
N LEU A 110 1.48 -1.59 -21.37
CA LEU A 110 0.79 -2.76 -20.81
C LEU A 110 1.71 -3.53 -19.85
N THR A 111 2.93 -3.83 -20.29
CA THR A 111 3.97 -4.49 -19.47
C THR A 111 4.28 -3.66 -18.22
N ALA A 112 4.44 -2.35 -18.36
CA ALA A 112 4.71 -1.45 -17.24
C ALA A 112 3.51 -1.39 -16.27
N ALA A 113 2.27 -1.46 -16.75
CA ALA A 113 1.10 -1.52 -15.89
C ALA A 113 1.11 -2.79 -15.03
N PHE A 114 1.26 -3.97 -15.65
CA PHE A 114 1.32 -5.23 -14.91
C PHE A 114 2.53 -5.31 -13.96
N SER A 115 3.67 -4.71 -14.33
CA SER A 115 4.82 -4.59 -13.43
C SER A 115 4.50 -3.79 -12.15
N ASN A 116 3.72 -2.72 -12.26
CA ASN A 116 3.24 -1.97 -11.10
C ASN A 116 2.23 -2.78 -10.27
N LEU A 117 1.31 -3.51 -10.92
CA LEU A 117 0.34 -4.37 -10.22
C LEU A 117 1.04 -5.49 -9.44
N LYS A 118 2.06 -6.12 -10.05
CA LYS A 118 2.93 -7.09 -9.37
C LYS A 118 3.61 -6.47 -8.16
N SER A 119 4.17 -5.27 -8.30
CA SER A 119 4.87 -4.58 -7.21
C SER A 119 3.92 -4.22 -6.06
N HIS A 120 2.69 -3.81 -6.37
CA HIS A 120 1.62 -3.60 -5.39
C HIS A 120 1.37 -4.85 -4.55
N TYR A 121 1.03 -5.98 -5.18
CA TYR A 121 0.73 -7.21 -4.44
C TYR A 121 1.95 -7.81 -3.73
N LYS A 122 3.15 -7.68 -4.31
CA LYS A 122 4.40 -8.07 -3.63
C LYS A 122 4.59 -7.26 -2.34
N PHE A 123 4.38 -5.95 -2.41
CA PHE A 123 4.47 -5.09 -1.22
C PHE A 123 3.43 -5.48 -0.17
N ILE A 124 2.16 -5.61 -0.56
CA ILE A 124 1.07 -5.98 0.35
C ILE A 124 1.36 -7.34 1.00
N GLY A 125 1.80 -8.34 0.24
CA GLY A 125 2.14 -9.67 0.78
C GLY A 125 3.27 -9.63 1.81
N ILE A 126 4.37 -8.92 1.51
CA ILE A 126 5.49 -8.76 2.46
C ILE A 126 5.02 -7.99 3.71
N PHE A 127 4.29 -6.91 3.52
CA PHE A 127 3.74 -6.10 4.61
C PHE A 127 2.85 -6.94 5.53
N THR A 128 1.96 -7.76 4.98
CA THR A 128 1.10 -8.67 5.76
C THR A 128 1.93 -9.68 6.56
N ILE A 129 2.96 -10.30 5.99
CA ILE A 129 3.84 -11.24 6.70
C ILE A 129 4.52 -10.55 7.89
N VAL A 130 5.04 -9.33 7.69
CA VAL A 130 5.69 -8.55 8.75
C VAL A 130 4.71 -8.25 9.88
N ILE A 131 3.51 -7.73 9.58
CA ILE A 131 2.50 -7.40 10.60
C ILE A 131 2.04 -8.63 11.36
N MET A 132 1.79 -9.74 10.66
CA MET A 132 1.41 -11.01 11.30
C MET A 132 2.51 -11.52 12.25
N SER A 133 3.78 -11.41 11.85
CA SER A 133 4.93 -11.80 12.68
C SER A 133 5.03 -10.94 13.94
N LEU A 134 4.81 -9.63 13.82
CA LEU A 134 4.79 -8.71 14.96
C LEU A 134 3.64 -9.06 15.94
N TYR A 135 2.46 -9.39 15.44
CA TYR A 135 1.33 -9.79 16.29
C TYR A 135 1.62 -11.07 17.08
N VAL A 136 2.23 -12.08 16.45
CA VAL A 136 2.65 -13.30 17.15
C VAL A 136 3.67 -13.00 18.24
N LEU A 137 4.67 -12.15 17.95
CA LEU A 137 5.68 -11.76 18.94
C LEU A 137 5.06 -11.02 20.13
N ILE A 138 4.21 -10.02 19.87
CA ILE A 138 3.52 -9.25 20.91
C ILE A 138 2.67 -10.20 21.78
N PHE A 139 1.96 -11.15 21.17
CA PHE A 139 1.14 -12.12 21.89
C PHE A 139 1.98 -13.00 22.83
N VAL A 140 3.11 -13.53 22.35
CA VAL A 140 4.03 -14.35 23.16
C VAL A 140 4.62 -13.54 24.32
N PHE A 141 5.07 -12.30 24.07
CA PHE A 141 5.59 -11.43 25.12
C PHE A 141 4.53 -11.06 26.15
N ALA A 142 3.30 -10.77 25.73
CA ALA A 142 2.20 -10.45 26.63
C ALA A 142 1.86 -11.65 27.55
N MET A 143 1.88 -12.87 27.02
CA MET A 143 1.67 -14.09 27.83
C MET A 143 2.76 -14.26 28.89
N ILE A 144 4.04 -14.06 28.53
CA ILE A 144 5.16 -14.17 29.48
C ILE A 144 5.09 -13.06 30.53
N ALA A 145 4.88 -11.81 30.11
CA ALA A 145 4.80 -10.67 31.01
C ALA A 145 3.62 -10.74 31.98
N GLY A 146 2.47 -11.28 31.55
CA GLY A 146 1.30 -11.47 32.42
C GLY A 146 1.46 -12.58 33.46
N THR A 147 2.51 -13.40 33.38
CA THR A 147 2.82 -14.44 34.37
C THR A 147 3.90 -14.03 35.39
N LEU A 148 4.51 -12.86 35.20
CA LEU A 148 5.52 -12.26 36.10
C LEU A 148 4.87 -11.22 37.01
#